data_AF-A0A397HK14-F1
#
_entry.id   AF-A0A397HK14-F1
#
_cell.length_a   1.000
_cell.length_b   1.000
_cell.length_c   1.000
_cell.angle_alpha   90.00
_cell.angle_beta   90.00
_cell.angle_gamma   90.00
#
_symmetry.space_group_name_H-M   'P 1'
#
loop_
_entity.id
_entity.type
_entity.pdbx_description
1 polymer ?
#
loop_
_entity_poly.entity_id
_entity_poly.type
_entity_poly.pdbx_seq_one_letter_code
_entity_poly.pdbx_strand_id
1 'polypeptide(L)'
;MAAPSSIQGSLPWRTCGQCLRRQYLQSNHLRSPGRFLSTVSPLRTAAKNPLRSSGNARTREAEIAQYRRSMTLSAAGIAACAVAMYGVIQMDLFGLSQLEETKSAKNDSNNNANTGALKLDGPDGFPSSPSVIRIQGQDGVEQVATGTSTIPHFPSTIRLPKSLDDPALKPGEDLPAGPGVEEDEYQLLGLGIRTVSFLQIQVYVVGLYVAKADISELQQRLVRTAVHPPGRESVISDTPGSTSATSLVSTEREGLKQLLLDPERGEDAWTQILKQDGLRTAFRIVPTRNTDFLHLRDGWVRGITARAQRANAKAKEAGADAAGEFQDESFGAAMNEFKSLFGGGQRKNVPKGQTLLLVRNARGELNALFHPDPAQPLRFLGRVADERISRLVWLNYLAGKTVSSEGARQSVVDGVMGIVERPVGTVVLKVV
;
A
#
# COMPACT_ATOMS: atom_id res chain seq x y z
N MET A 1 -45.97 71.59 14.95
CA MET A 1 -46.49 70.21 15.09
C MET A 1 -45.38 69.42 15.75
N ALA A 2 -45.34 69.35 17.08
CA ALA A 2 -46.23 68.59 17.97
C ALA A 2 -45.90 67.08 17.91
N ALA A 3 -45.49 66.54 19.06
CA ALA A 3 -44.94 65.19 19.20
C ALA A 3 -45.82 64.32 20.15
N PRO A 4 -45.32 63.38 20.97
CA PRO A 4 -45.80 62.00 20.89
C PRO A 4 -46.65 61.55 22.09
N SER A 5 -47.19 60.34 22.02
CA SER A 5 -47.69 59.63 23.20
C SER A 5 -47.54 58.11 23.09
N SER A 6 -47.29 57.48 24.24
CA SER A 6 -47.34 56.04 24.49
C SER A 6 -48.51 55.75 25.44
N ILE A 7 -48.79 54.46 25.77
CA ILE A 7 -49.09 53.93 27.13
C ILE A 7 -49.85 52.58 27.12
N GLN A 8 -49.29 51.63 27.87
CA GLN A 8 -49.85 50.52 28.68
C GLN A 8 -51.17 49.78 28.31
N GLY A 9 -51.15 48.46 28.56
CA GLY A 9 -52.32 47.63 28.85
C GLY A 9 -51.88 46.28 29.44
N SER A 10 -52.35 45.90 30.63
CA SER A 10 -51.83 44.75 31.40
C SER A 10 -52.83 43.59 31.58
N LEU A 11 -52.27 42.41 31.88
CA LEU A 11 -52.91 41.25 32.55
C LEU A 11 -53.74 41.69 33.80
N PRO A 12 -54.65 40.86 34.39
CA PRO A 12 -54.71 39.38 34.37
C PRO A 12 -56.13 38.73 34.34
N TRP A 13 -56.26 37.40 34.52
CA TRP A 13 -56.97 36.69 35.64
C TRP A 13 -56.98 35.15 35.44
N ARG A 14 -57.48 34.38 36.44
CA ARG A 14 -57.33 32.91 36.57
C ARG A 14 -58.68 32.16 36.71
N THR A 15 -58.76 30.95 36.13
CA THR A 15 -59.45 29.72 36.65
C THR A 15 -58.96 28.55 35.77
N CYS A 16 -58.57 27.34 36.22
CA CYS A 16 -58.87 26.48 37.38
C CYS A 16 -60.14 25.62 37.22
N GLY A 17 -59.96 24.29 37.12
CA GLY A 17 -61.02 23.29 37.03
C GLY A 17 -60.45 21.87 36.84
N GLN A 18 -60.58 21.02 37.86
CA GLN A 18 -60.21 19.59 37.82
C GLN A 18 -61.47 18.70 37.91
N CYS A 19 -61.25 17.38 37.94
CA CYS A 19 -62.19 16.27 38.16
C CYS A 19 -62.85 15.67 36.91
N LEU A 20 -63.20 14.37 36.82
CA LEU A 20 -62.72 13.07 37.38
C LEU A 20 -63.90 12.09 37.23
N ARG A 21 -63.69 10.94 36.56
CA ARG A 21 -64.57 9.74 36.61
C ARG A 21 -66.01 9.95 36.01
N ARG A 22 -66.81 8.92 35.69
CA ARG A 22 -66.61 7.45 35.73
C ARG A 22 -67.42 6.71 34.64
N GLN A 23 -66.97 5.47 34.35
CA GLN A 23 -67.65 4.25 33.87
C GLN A 23 -69.20 4.21 33.86
N TYR A 24 -69.78 3.36 32.99
CA TYR A 24 -70.43 2.06 33.30
C TYR A 24 -70.67 1.29 31.96
N LEU A 25 -70.31 0.00 31.81
CA LEU A 25 -71.15 -1.24 31.92
C LEU A 25 -72.21 -1.41 30.79
N GLN A 26 -72.59 -2.62 30.32
CA GLN A 26 -72.44 -3.99 30.87
C GLN A 26 -72.64 -5.12 29.82
N SER A 27 -72.00 -6.30 30.02
CA SER A 27 -72.49 -7.72 29.85
C SER A 27 -73.28 -8.17 28.59
N ASN A 28 -73.29 -9.44 28.10
CA ASN A 28 -72.77 -10.77 28.47
C ASN A 28 -72.99 -11.73 27.23
N HIS A 29 -72.88 -13.07 27.13
CA HIS A 29 -72.52 -14.29 27.91
C HIS A 29 -72.39 -15.48 26.89
N LEU A 30 -71.98 -16.74 27.15
CA LEU A 30 -71.21 -17.49 28.18
C LEU A 30 -70.85 -18.88 27.57
N ARG A 31 -69.59 -19.36 27.60
CA ARG A 31 -69.17 -20.77 27.87
C ARG A 31 -67.64 -20.99 27.71
N SER A 32 -67.15 -22.07 28.31
CA SER A 32 -65.73 -22.48 28.55
C SER A 32 -65.72 -24.04 28.67
N PRO A 33 -64.60 -24.80 28.89
CA PRO A 33 -63.23 -24.38 29.18
C PRO A 33 -62.06 -25.20 28.56
N GLY A 34 -60.82 -24.76 28.81
CA GLY A 34 -59.82 -25.66 29.42
C GLY A 34 -58.52 -25.99 28.66
N ARG A 35 -57.41 -25.33 29.07
CA ARG A 35 -56.13 -25.94 29.48
C ARG A 35 -55.24 -24.87 30.15
N PHE A 36 -54.34 -25.30 31.04
CA PHE A 36 -53.64 -24.41 31.99
C PHE A 36 -52.19 -24.12 31.61
N LEU A 37 -51.72 -22.93 31.99
CA LEU A 37 -50.30 -22.63 32.20
C LEU A 37 -49.90 -23.05 33.62
N SER A 38 -48.65 -23.46 33.81
CA SER A 38 -48.03 -23.60 35.14
C SER A 38 -46.60 -23.05 35.14
N THR A 39 -46.22 -22.45 36.26
CA THR A 39 -44.94 -21.73 36.42
C THR A 39 -44.22 -22.21 37.67
N VAL A 40 -42.96 -22.66 37.55
CA VAL A 40 -41.96 -22.63 38.63
C VAL A 40 -40.56 -22.79 38.05
N SER A 41 -39.62 -21.94 38.49
CA SER A 41 -38.19 -22.04 38.19
C SER A 41 -37.37 -21.73 39.45
N PRO A 42 -36.68 -22.71 40.06
CA PRO A 42 -35.68 -22.47 41.10
C PRO A 42 -34.27 -22.26 40.52
N LEU A 43 -33.35 -21.73 41.35
CA LEU A 43 -32.04 -21.20 40.95
C LEU A 43 -30.86 -21.99 41.52
N ARG A 44 -29.73 -22.00 40.77
CA ARG A 44 -28.37 -22.49 41.15
C ARG A 44 -28.28 -24.04 41.24
N THR A 45 -27.12 -24.70 41.07
CA THR A 45 -25.71 -24.25 41.18
C THR A 45 -24.76 -25.07 40.29
N ALA A 46 -23.56 -24.53 40.03
CA ALA A 46 -22.28 -25.23 39.75
C ALA A 46 -22.10 -26.09 38.47
N ALA A 47 -21.24 -25.58 37.59
CA ALA A 47 -20.27 -26.24 36.71
C ALA A 47 -20.42 -27.74 36.33
N LYS A 48 -20.54 -28.00 35.02
CA LYS A 48 -20.02 -29.22 34.37
C LYS A 48 -18.98 -28.84 33.31
N ASN A 49 -17.73 -29.23 33.55
CA ASN A 49 -16.59 -28.98 32.66
C ASN A 49 -16.71 -29.89 31.41
N PRO A 50 -16.67 -29.35 30.17
CA PRO A 50 -16.84 -30.13 28.94
C PRO A 50 -15.73 -31.16 28.68
N LEU A 51 -14.60 -31.10 29.39
CA LEU A 51 -13.46 -32.01 29.22
C LEU A 51 -13.62 -33.39 29.89
N ARG A 52 -14.78 -33.70 30.50
CA ARG A 52 -15.10 -35.03 31.06
C ARG A 52 -16.43 -35.58 30.55
N SER A 53 -16.48 -35.90 29.26
CA SER A 53 -17.49 -36.79 28.67
C SER A 53 -16.78 -38.01 28.04
N SER A 54 -17.01 -39.20 28.60
CA SER A 54 -16.47 -40.46 28.07
C SER A 54 -17.20 -40.99 26.83
N GLY A 55 -18.29 -40.33 26.39
CA GLY A 55 -19.08 -40.76 25.23
C GLY A 55 -18.37 -40.59 23.87
N ASN A 56 -17.45 -39.62 23.74
CA ASN A 56 -16.91 -39.19 22.45
C ASN A 56 -15.61 -39.90 22.02
N ALA A 57 -15.20 -40.97 22.70
CA ALA A 57 -14.00 -41.73 22.32
C ALA A 57 -14.18 -42.40 20.93
N ARG A 58 -15.30 -43.13 20.75
CA ARG A 58 -15.58 -43.90 19.52
C ARG A 58 -15.75 -43.05 18.27
N THR A 59 -16.25 -41.82 18.39
CA THR A 59 -16.37 -40.90 17.24
C THR A 59 -15.01 -40.37 16.82
N ARG A 60 -14.17 -39.98 17.78
CA ARG A 60 -12.81 -39.48 17.52
C ARG A 60 -11.90 -40.54 16.91
N GLU A 61 -12.04 -41.80 17.31
CA GLU A 61 -11.33 -42.93 16.68
C GLU A 61 -11.76 -43.13 15.22
N ALA A 62 -13.05 -43.02 14.91
CA ALA A 62 -13.56 -43.11 13.54
C ALA A 62 -13.08 -41.94 12.64
N GLU A 63 -13.07 -40.72 13.17
CA GLU A 63 -12.54 -39.53 12.49
C GLU A 63 -11.03 -39.68 12.19
N ILE A 64 -10.24 -40.14 13.16
CA ILE A 64 -8.80 -40.41 12.96
C ILE A 64 -8.58 -41.52 11.92
N ALA A 65 -9.42 -42.56 11.90
CA ALA A 65 -9.35 -43.61 10.89
C ALA A 65 -9.71 -43.12 9.49
N GLN A 66 -10.71 -42.24 9.35
CA GLN A 66 -11.04 -41.59 8.06
C GLN A 66 -9.92 -40.66 7.59
N TYR A 67 -9.37 -39.82 8.47
CA TYR A 67 -8.27 -38.91 8.17
C TYR A 67 -7.00 -39.66 7.72
N ARG A 68 -6.67 -40.78 8.37
CA ARG A 68 -5.56 -41.64 7.93
C ARG A 68 -5.81 -42.21 6.53
N ARG A 69 -7.03 -42.66 6.21
CA ARG A 69 -7.38 -43.20 4.89
C ARG A 69 -7.30 -42.16 3.77
N SER A 70 -7.81 -40.95 3.98
CA SER A 70 -7.68 -39.87 3.00
C SER A 70 -6.22 -39.44 2.82
N MET A 71 -5.45 -39.35 3.89
CA MET A 71 -4.02 -39.02 3.83
C MET A 71 -3.20 -40.09 3.09
N THR A 72 -3.50 -41.39 3.26
CA THR A 72 -2.87 -42.46 2.45
C THR A 72 -3.25 -42.41 0.97
N LEU A 73 -4.50 -42.05 0.64
CA LEU A 73 -4.93 -41.87 -0.76
C LEU A 73 -4.21 -40.68 -1.41
N SER A 74 -4.09 -39.55 -0.70
CA SER A 74 -3.34 -38.39 -1.19
C SER A 74 -1.85 -38.71 -1.38
N ALA A 75 -1.23 -39.43 -0.45
CA ALA A 75 0.18 -39.83 -0.58
C ALA A 75 0.40 -40.76 -1.79
N ALA A 76 -0.48 -41.74 -2.02
CA ALA A 76 -0.43 -42.62 -3.18
C ALA A 76 -0.61 -41.84 -4.51
N GLY A 77 -1.53 -40.87 -4.54
CA GLY A 77 -1.72 -40.00 -5.71
C GLY A 77 -0.50 -39.14 -6.03
N ILE A 78 0.16 -38.57 -5.03
CA ILE A 78 1.41 -37.82 -5.19
C ILE A 78 2.53 -38.72 -5.72
N ALA A 79 2.70 -39.92 -5.17
CA ALA A 79 3.69 -40.88 -5.64
C ALA A 79 3.44 -41.31 -7.11
N ALA A 80 2.19 -41.58 -7.48
CA ALA A 80 1.82 -41.91 -8.85
C ALA A 80 2.12 -40.75 -9.83
N CYS A 81 1.81 -39.49 -9.47
CA CYS A 81 2.18 -38.32 -10.26
C CYS A 81 3.70 -38.15 -10.40
N ALA A 82 4.48 -38.39 -9.34
CA ALA A 82 5.93 -38.31 -9.40
C ALA A 82 6.54 -39.37 -10.35
N VAL A 83 6.03 -40.60 -10.31
CA VAL A 83 6.43 -41.68 -11.24
C VAL A 83 6.03 -41.36 -12.68
N ALA A 84 4.83 -40.80 -12.91
CA ALA A 84 4.39 -40.37 -14.24
C ALA A 84 5.27 -39.24 -14.81
N MET A 85 5.60 -38.23 -14.00
CA MET A 85 6.52 -37.15 -14.36
C MET A 85 7.91 -37.69 -14.72
N TYR A 86 8.45 -38.60 -13.89
CA TYR A 86 9.74 -39.25 -14.16
C TYR A 86 9.72 -40.07 -15.45
N GLY A 87 8.63 -40.79 -15.74
CA GLY A 87 8.43 -41.51 -16.99
C GLY A 87 8.41 -40.60 -18.22
N VAL A 88 7.73 -39.44 -18.15
CA VAL A 88 7.71 -38.45 -19.24
C VAL A 88 9.11 -37.88 -19.51
N ILE A 89 9.93 -37.68 -18.47
CA ILE A 89 11.31 -37.20 -18.60
C ILE A 89 12.21 -38.30 -19.21
N GLN A 90 12.15 -39.54 -18.72
CA GLN A 90 12.98 -40.64 -19.21
C GLN A 90 12.63 -41.12 -20.63
N MET A 91 11.37 -40.97 -21.06
CA MET A 91 10.94 -41.25 -22.43
C MET A 91 11.19 -40.07 -23.40
N ASP A 92 11.81 -38.99 -22.90
CA ASP A 92 12.03 -37.68 -23.55
C ASP A 92 10.91 -37.24 -24.50
N LEU A 93 9.65 -37.32 -24.03
CA LEU A 93 8.45 -37.18 -24.85
C LEU A 93 8.26 -35.77 -25.45
N PHE A 94 9.14 -34.83 -25.11
CA PHE A 94 9.13 -33.43 -25.53
C PHE A 94 10.49 -32.92 -26.06
N GLY A 95 11.51 -33.77 -26.21
CA GLY A 95 12.82 -33.40 -26.78
C GLY A 95 13.64 -32.44 -25.91
N LEU A 96 13.61 -32.62 -24.60
CA LEU A 96 14.32 -31.80 -23.62
C LEU A 96 15.84 -32.02 -23.65
N SER A 97 16.32 -33.21 -24.03
CA SER A 97 17.77 -33.51 -24.11
C SER A 97 18.53 -32.56 -25.05
N GLN A 98 17.99 -32.28 -26.24
CA GLN A 98 18.59 -31.37 -27.22
C GLN A 98 18.72 -29.92 -26.71
N LEU A 99 17.88 -29.50 -25.75
CA LEU A 99 17.92 -28.16 -25.15
C LEU A 99 19.02 -28.00 -24.10
N GLU A 100 19.58 -29.10 -23.58
CA GLU A 100 20.73 -29.07 -22.67
C GLU A 100 22.06 -29.11 -23.44
N GLU A 101 22.19 -29.97 -24.46
CA GLU A 101 23.40 -29.99 -25.32
C GLU A 101 23.64 -28.63 -26.00
N THR A 102 22.58 -27.98 -26.46
CA THR A 102 22.64 -26.65 -27.12
C THR A 102 23.17 -25.53 -26.19
N LYS A 103 23.14 -25.71 -24.87
CA LYS A 103 23.73 -24.74 -23.91
C LYS A 103 25.23 -24.98 -23.66
N SER A 104 25.68 -26.24 -23.74
CA SER A 104 27.06 -26.62 -23.44
C SER A 104 28.04 -26.23 -24.55
N ALA A 105 27.59 -26.19 -25.80
CA ALA A 105 28.43 -25.97 -26.97
C ALA A 105 28.82 -24.49 -27.26
N LYS A 106 28.55 -23.55 -26.34
CA LYS A 106 28.72 -22.10 -26.59
C LYS A 106 29.91 -21.43 -25.89
N ASN A 107 30.76 -22.21 -25.23
CA ASN A 107 31.95 -21.75 -24.50
C ASN A 107 33.24 -22.42 -25.04
N ASP A 108 33.49 -22.35 -26.34
CA ASP A 108 34.86 -22.43 -26.86
C ASP A 108 35.02 -21.89 -28.29
N SER A 109 36.21 -21.34 -28.57
CA SER A 109 36.71 -20.77 -29.85
C SER A 109 36.73 -19.24 -29.97
N ASN A 110 37.90 -18.66 -29.68
CA ASN A 110 38.33 -17.39 -30.24
C ASN A 110 39.72 -17.57 -30.87
N ASN A 111 39.81 -17.57 -32.21
CA ASN A 111 41.04 -17.19 -32.93
C ASN A 111 40.86 -17.04 -34.46
N ASN A 112 41.01 -15.79 -34.91
CA ASN A 112 41.82 -15.36 -36.07
C ASN A 112 41.29 -15.49 -37.53
N ALA A 113 41.88 -14.63 -38.39
CA ALA A 113 41.91 -14.59 -39.86
C ALA A 113 40.75 -13.96 -40.68
N ASN A 114 40.96 -12.68 -41.05
CA ASN A 114 40.63 -12.00 -42.32
C ASN A 114 39.63 -12.65 -43.32
N THR A 115 38.60 -11.88 -43.71
CA THR A 115 38.61 -11.10 -44.96
C THR A 115 37.48 -10.05 -44.97
N GLY A 116 37.64 -8.98 -45.76
CA GLY A 116 36.75 -7.82 -45.71
C GLY A 116 35.54 -7.90 -46.65
N ALA A 117 34.34 -7.63 -46.11
CA ALA A 117 33.17 -7.25 -46.88
C ALA A 117 32.38 -6.19 -46.09
N LEU A 118 32.13 -5.02 -46.69
CA LEU A 118 31.42 -3.92 -46.03
C LEU A 118 29.92 -4.26 -45.92
N LYS A 119 29.42 -4.42 -44.68
CA LYS A 119 27.99 -4.39 -44.38
C LYS A 119 27.73 -3.65 -43.07
N LEU A 120 26.55 -3.04 -42.99
CA LEU A 120 26.17 -2.11 -41.95
C LEU A 120 25.50 -2.86 -40.79
N ASP A 121 26.15 -2.89 -39.62
CA ASP A 121 25.56 -3.45 -38.41
C ASP A 121 24.36 -2.62 -37.93
N GLY A 122 23.22 -3.28 -37.77
CA GLY A 122 22.19 -2.83 -36.83
C GLY A 122 22.58 -3.32 -35.43
N PRO A 123 22.40 -2.53 -34.36
CA PRO A 123 22.86 -2.92 -33.03
C PRO A 123 22.15 -4.16 -32.50
N ASP A 124 22.93 -5.20 -32.23
CA ASP A 124 22.48 -6.38 -31.50
C ASP A 124 22.06 -6.02 -30.06
N GLY A 125 21.03 -6.71 -29.56
CA GLY A 125 20.59 -6.62 -28.17
C GLY A 125 19.60 -5.49 -27.86
N PHE A 126 18.30 -5.81 -27.98
CA PHE A 126 17.30 -5.14 -27.15
C PHE A 126 17.60 -5.47 -25.67
N PRO A 127 17.82 -4.47 -24.79
CA PRO A 127 18.02 -4.75 -23.37
C PRO A 127 16.73 -5.33 -22.78
N SER A 128 16.85 -6.36 -21.94
CA SER A 128 15.71 -7.04 -21.29
C SER A 128 15.11 -6.26 -20.12
N SER A 129 15.07 -4.93 -20.24
CA SER A 129 14.49 -3.98 -19.30
C SER A 129 13.35 -3.25 -20.00
N PRO A 130 12.21 -2.99 -19.34
CA PRO A 130 11.08 -2.32 -19.96
C PRO A 130 11.40 -0.84 -20.19
N SER A 131 11.96 -0.52 -21.36
CA SER A 131 12.19 0.85 -21.80
C SER A 131 10.86 1.61 -21.92
N VAL A 132 10.80 2.82 -21.39
CA VAL A 132 9.58 3.62 -21.37
C VAL A 132 9.29 4.17 -22.76
N ILE A 133 8.55 3.38 -23.55
CA ILE A 133 7.95 3.82 -24.81
C ILE A 133 6.90 4.87 -24.47
N ARG A 134 7.23 6.13 -24.78
CA ARG A 134 6.39 7.31 -24.57
C ARG A 134 5.24 7.31 -25.58
N ILE A 135 4.00 7.27 -25.09
CA ILE A 135 2.80 7.42 -25.91
C ILE A 135 2.11 8.73 -25.49
N GLN A 136 1.73 9.58 -26.44
CA GLN A 136 0.83 10.69 -26.16
C GLN A 136 -0.58 10.13 -25.91
N GLY A 137 -1.09 10.30 -24.69
CA GLY A 137 -2.46 9.91 -24.35
C GLY A 137 -3.48 10.76 -25.10
N GLN A 138 -4.72 10.27 -25.20
CA GLN A 138 -5.82 10.98 -25.87
C GLN A 138 -6.10 12.36 -25.23
N ASP A 139 -5.78 12.54 -23.95
CA ASP A 139 -5.92 13.78 -23.19
C ASP A 139 -4.68 14.70 -23.24
N GLY A 140 -3.70 14.40 -24.09
CA GLY A 140 -2.43 15.15 -24.21
C GLY A 140 -1.40 14.89 -23.11
N VAL A 141 -1.77 14.17 -22.04
CA VAL A 141 -0.85 13.72 -20.99
C VAL A 141 0.06 12.61 -21.53
N GLU A 142 1.38 12.73 -21.32
CA GLU A 142 2.35 11.68 -21.66
C GLU A 142 2.05 10.41 -20.83
N GLN A 143 2.05 9.24 -21.49
CA GLN A 143 1.75 7.96 -20.87
C GLN A 143 2.95 7.00 -20.93
N VAL A 144 3.06 6.18 -19.87
CA VAL A 144 4.11 5.20 -19.59
C VAL A 144 3.48 3.81 -19.55
N ALA A 145 4.01 2.86 -20.33
CA ALA A 145 3.52 1.49 -20.36
C ALA A 145 3.82 0.73 -19.05
N THR A 146 2.88 -0.09 -18.56
CA THR A 146 3.03 -0.82 -17.27
C THR A 146 3.53 -2.25 -17.41
N GLY A 147 3.57 -2.80 -18.63
CA GLY A 147 3.80 -4.22 -18.88
C GLY A 147 2.59 -5.13 -18.54
N THR A 148 1.41 -4.58 -18.23
CA THR A 148 0.18 -5.38 -18.03
C THR A 148 -0.84 -5.15 -19.13
N SER A 149 -1.52 -6.21 -19.60
CA SER A 149 -2.66 -6.09 -20.53
C SER A 149 -3.93 -5.51 -19.87
N THR A 150 -3.93 -5.34 -18.54
CA THR A 150 -5.11 -4.95 -17.77
C THR A 150 -5.13 -3.47 -17.42
N ILE A 151 -4.01 -2.90 -16.97
CA ILE A 151 -3.85 -1.44 -16.78
C ILE A 151 -2.73 -1.02 -17.73
N PRO A 152 -2.94 -0.90 -19.05
CA PRO A 152 -1.85 -0.82 -20.03
C PRO A 152 -0.90 0.36 -19.79
N HIS A 153 -1.43 1.49 -19.32
CA HIS A 153 -0.67 2.72 -19.14
C HIS A 153 -0.90 3.36 -17.76
N PHE A 154 0.14 4.02 -17.25
CA PHE A 154 0.07 5.05 -16.20
C PHE A 154 0.43 6.40 -16.85
N PRO A 155 -0.15 7.54 -16.43
CA PRO A 155 0.31 8.84 -16.88
C PRO A 155 1.66 9.19 -16.25
N SER A 156 2.48 9.96 -16.95
CA SER A 156 3.76 10.45 -16.41
C SER A 156 3.55 11.55 -15.36
N THR A 157 2.41 12.26 -15.38
CA THR A 157 2.02 13.23 -14.35
C THR A 157 0.60 13.03 -13.85
N ILE A 158 0.34 13.47 -12.62
CA ILE A 158 -0.99 13.59 -12.04
C ILE A 158 -1.15 14.97 -11.39
N ARG A 159 -2.38 15.42 -11.24
CA ARG A 159 -2.75 16.64 -10.54
C ARG A 159 -3.52 16.29 -9.28
N LEU A 160 -3.27 17.00 -8.20
CA LEU A 160 -3.98 16.86 -6.93
C LEU A 160 -4.33 18.26 -6.39
N PRO A 161 -5.58 18.51 -5.95
CA PRO A 161 -5.99 19.83 -5.50
C PRO A 161 -5.33 20.19 -4.17
N LYS A 162 -4.88 21.44 -4.01
CA LYS A 162 -4.17 21.91 -2.80
C LYS A 162 -5.05 21.87 -1.53
N SER A 163 -6.36 21.88 -1.69
CA SER A 163 -7.33 21.67 -0.61
C SER A 163 -7.25 20.28 0.05
N LEU A 164 -6.47 19.35 -0.51
CA LEU A 164 -6.18 18.04 0.10
C LEU A 164 -5.57 18.14 1.51
N ASP A 165 -4.81 19.21 1.78
CA ASP A 165 -4.15 19.44 3.06
C ASP A 165 -5.00 20.24 4.08
N ASP A 166 -6.20 20.70 3.69
CA ASP A 166 -7.16 21.36 4.59
C ASP A 166 -7.54 20.43 5.77
N PRO A 167 -7.38 20.84 7.04
CA PRO A 167 -7.76 20.03 8.20
C PRO A 167 -9.29 19.92 8.41
N ALA A 168 -10.11 20.69 7.71
CA ALA A 168 -11.58 20.63 7.81
C ALA A 168 -12.24 19.55 6.93
N LEU A 169 -11.49 18.97 5.99
CA LEU A 169 -11.94 17.98 5.01
C LEU A 169 -12.33 16.65 5.68
N LYS A 170 -13.50 16.09 5.36
CA LYS A 170 -14.07 14.91 6.06
C LYS A 170 -14.07 13.63 5.21
N PRO A 171 -13.81 12.46 5.82
CA PRO A 171 -13.94 11.17 5.13
C PRO A 171 -15.28 11.00 4.42
N GLY A 172 -15.23 10.72 3.11
CA GLY A 172 -16.37 10.56 2.23
C GLY A 172 -16.71 11.77 1.36
N GLU A 173 -16.16 12.95 1.65
CA GLU A 173 -16.30 14.15 0.81
C GLU A 173 -15.53 13.98 -0.53
N ASP A 174 -16.12 14.47 -1.62
CA ASP A 174 -15.52 14.48 -2.95
C ASP A 174 -14.72 15.78 -3.16
N LEU A 175 -13.47 15.67 -3.61
CA LEU A 175 -12.57 16.80 -3.80
C LEU A 175 -12.99 17.69 -4.99
N PRO A 176 -12.74 19.01 -4.92
CA PRO A 176 -12.98 19.91 -6.04
C PRO A 176 -12.07 19.55 -7.23
N ALA A 177 -12.63 19.61 -8.44
CA ALA A 177 -11.93 19.37 -9.69
C ALA A 177 -12.49 20.29 -10.80
N GLY A 178 -11.64 20.68 -11.75
CA GLY A 178 -12.01 21.52 -12.89
C GLY A 178 -11.45 22.95 -12.85
N PRO A 179 -11.89 23.84 -13.77
CA PRO A 179 -11.33 25.18 -13.93
C PRO A 179 -11.43 26.03 -12.67
N GLY A 180 -10.32 26.66 -12.27
CA GLY A 180 -10.25 27.54 -11.10
C GLY A 180 -9.89 26.85 -9.78
N VAL A 181 -9.76 25.52 -9.77
CA VAL A 181 -9.19 24.79 -8.62
C VAL A 181 -7.67 24.92 -8.65
N GLU A 182 -7.06 25.27 -7.52
CA GLU A 182 -5.60 25.22 -7.39
C GLU A 182 -5.13 23.77 -7.20
N GLU A 183 -4.24 23.33 -8.08
CA GLU A 183 -3.64 21.99 -8.09
C GLU A 183 -2.12 22.05 -7.95
N ASP A 184 -1.54 21.05 -7.30
CA ASP A 184 -0.12 20.71 -7.44
C ASP A 184 0.03 19.62 -8.52
N GLU A 185 1.02 19.77 -9.40
CA GLU A 185 1.38 18.73 -10.36
C GLU A 185 2.48 17.82 -9.81
N TYR A 186 2.27 16.51 -9.89
CA TYR A 186 3.19 15.47 -9.45
C TYR A 186 3.73 14.68 -10.65
N GLN A 187 5.02 14.39 -10.64
CA GLN A 187 5.75 13.65 -11.67
C GLN A 187 6.03 12.20 -11.21
N LEU A 188 5.77 11.23 -12.08
CA LEU A 188 6.10 9.82 -11.87
C LEU A 188 7.62 9.65 -11.76
N LEU A 189 8.07 9.01 -10.68
CA LEU A 189 9.46 8.57 -10.47
C LEU A 189 9.70 7.17 -11.01
N GLY A 190 8.74 6.26 -10.84
CA GLY A 190 8.84 4.87 -11.28
C GLY A 190 7.59 4.06 -10.95
N LEU A 191 7.43 2.92 -11.61
CA LEU A 191 6.28 2.03 -11.44
C LEU A 191 6.65 0.54 -11.45
N GLY A 192 5.74 -0.30 -11.00
CA GLY A 192 5.88 -1.74 -11.09
C GLY A 192 4.62 -2.50 -10.69
N ILE A 193 4.66 -3.81 -10.92
CA ILE A 193 3.53 -4.70 -10.69
C ILE A 193 3.73 -5.39 -9.33
N ARG A 194 2.71 -5.40 -8.47
CA ARG A 194 2.68 -6.31 -7.32
C ARG A 194 2.15 -7.66 -7.76
N THR A 195 2.95 -8.70 -7.53
CA THR A 195 2.57 -10.10 -7.70
C THR A 195 2.44 -10.79 -6.34
N VAL A 196 1.72 -11.91 -6.30
CA VAL A 196 1.64 -12.81 -5.13
C VAL A 196 1.79 -14.27 -5.54
N SER A 197 2.33 -15.08 -4.62
CA SER A 197 2.69 -16.50 -4.80
C SER A 197 3.78 -16.76 -5.85
N PHE A 198 4.27 -18.00 -5.90
CA PHE A 198 5.23 -18.48 -6.91
C PHE A 198 4.68 -18.40 -8.34
N LEU A 199 3.35 -18.37 -8.52
CA LEU A 199 2.67 -18.22 -9.81
C LEU A 199 2.63 -16.76 -10.31
N GLN A 200 3.33 -15.83 -9.65
CA GLN A 200 3.45 -14.42 -10.03
C GLN A 200 2.10 -13.72 -10.31
N ILE A 201 1.06 -14.06 -9.54
CA ILE A 201 -0.31 -13.58 -9.79
C ILE A 201 -0.36 -12.06 -9.57
N GLN A 202 -0.53 -11.31 -10.65
CA GLN A 202 -0.66 -9.85 -10.61
C GLN A 202 -1.88 -9.43 -9.78
N VAL A 203 -1.69 -8.49 -8.84
CA VAL A 203 -2.73 -7.95 -7.95
C VAL A 203 -3.04 -6.49 -8.25
N TYR A 204 -2.01 -5.65 -8.39
CA TYR A 204 -2.12 -4.25 -8.80
C TYR A 204 -0.85 -3.76 -9.48
N VAL A 205 -0.99 -2.69 -10.28
CA VAL A 205 0.15 -1.84 -10.66
C VAL A 205 0.25 -0.72 -9.61
N VAL A 206 1.47 -0.35 -9.23
CA VAL A 206 1.78 0.76 -8.32
C VAL A 206 2.83 1.66 -8.94
N GLY A 207 2.71 2.97 -8.76
CA GLY A 207 3.71 3.96 -9.17
C GLY A 207 3.88 5.06 -8.14
N LEU A 208 5.11 5.47 -7.88
CA LEU A 208 5.43 6.58 -6.99
C LEU A 208 5.59 7.88 -7.80
N TYR A 209 5.02 8.96 -7.30
CA TYR A 209 5.12 10.30 -7.85
C TYR A 209 5.67 11.25 -6.77
N VAL A 210 6.34 12.33 -7.19
CA VAL A 210 6.79 13.45 -6.35
C VAL A 210 6.18 14.76 -6.86
N ALA A 211 5.83 15.70 -5.98
CA ALA A 211 5.39 17.02 -6.42
C ALA A 211 6.51 17.72 -7.21
N LYS A 212 6.21 18.33 -8.36
CA LYS A 212 7.24 18.91 -9.24
C LYS A 212 8.07 20.01 -8.57
N ALA A 213 7.45 20.78 -7.67
CA ALA A 213 8.14 21.80 -6.88
C ALA A 213 9.16 21.21 -5.88
N ASP A 214 8.99 19.95 -5.46
CA ASP A 214 9.74 19.31 -4.38
C ASP A 214 10.91 18.46 -4.92
N ILE A 215 11.11 18.38 -6.25
CA ILE A 215 12.16 17.55 -6.86
C ILE A 215 13.57 18.06 -6.45
N SER A 216 13.77 19.37 -6.36
CA SER A 216 15.03 19.96 -5.89
C SER A 216 15.36 19.57 -4.44
N GLU A 217 14.34 19.41 -3.59
CA GLU A 217 14.50 18.97 -2.20
C GLU A 217 14.80 17.47 -2.12
N LEU A 218 14.06 16.65 -2.89
CA LEU A 218 14.37 15.22 -3.07
C LEU A 218 15.83 15.02 -3.52
N GLN A 219 16.27 15.79 -4.51
CA GLN A 219 17.63 15.76 -5.03
C GLN A 219 18.69 16.08 -3.95
N GLN A 220 18.49 17.15 -3.17
CA GLN A 220 19.42 17.52 -2.09
C GLN A 220 19.53 16.43 -1.02
N ARG A 221 18.42 15.76 -0.67
CA ARG A 221 18.44 14.63 0.28
C ARG A 221 19.18 13.42 -0.27
N LEU A 222 19.01 13.12 -1.55
CA LEU A 222 19.69 12.01 -2.22
C LEU A 222 21.20 12.24 -2.27
N VAL A 223 21.65 13.45 -2.64
CA VAL A 223 23.06 13.83 -2.60
C VAL A 223 23.61 13.74 -1.17
N ARG A 224 22.92 14.33 -0.19
CA ARG A 224 23.30 14.25 1.24
C ARG A 224 23.41 12.80 1.73
N THR A 225 22.56 11.89 1.25
CA THR A 225 22.56 10.47 1.63
C THR A 225 23.64 9.65 0.90
N ALA A 226 24.11 10.11 -0.27
CA ALA A 226 25.28 9.52 -0.94
C ALA A 226 26.59 9.90 -0.23
N VAL A 227 26.73 11.17 0.16
CA VAL A 227 27.92 11.71 0.86
C VAL A 227 27.96 11.24 2.33
N HIS A 228 26.82 11.22 3.01
CA HIS A 228 26.68 10.76 4.40
C HIS A 228 25.72 9.55 4.47
N PRO A 229 26.18 8.34 4.08
CA PRO A 229 25.36 7.15 4.06
C PRO A 229 25.19 6.55 5.47
N PRO A 230 23.98 6.18 5.91
CA PRO A 230 23.77 5.62 7.24
C PRO A 230 24.48 4.26 7.40
N GLY A 231 24.82 3.96 8.65
CA GLY A 231 25.53 2.72 9.03
C GLY A 231 27.01 2.70 8.67
N ARG A 232 27.64 3.84 8.34
CA ARG A 232 29.09 4.01 8.28
C ARG A 232 29.49 5.30 8.99
N GLU A 233 30.61 5.27 9.70
CA GLU A 233 31.37 6.49 9.98
C GLU A 233 31.88 7.06 8.64
N SER A 234 32.04 8.38 8.55
CA SER A 234 32.54 9.05 7.35
C SER A 234 34.04 8.79 7.17
N VAL A 235 34.38 7.67 6.52
CA VAL A 235 35.76 7.29 6.18
C VAL A 235 36.46 8.34 5.30
N ILE A 236 35.68 9.17 4.60
CA ILE A 236 36.16 10.41 3.99
C ILE A 236 35.98 11.55 5.00
N SER A 237 37.06 11.96 5.64
CA SER A 237 37.14 13.22 6.38
C SER A 237 36.81 14.40 5.45
N ASP A 238 36.21 15.47 5.98
CA ASP A 238 35.68 16.61 5.22
C ASP A 238 36.63 17.12 4.12
N THR A 239 36.36 16.71 2.88
CA THR A 239 37.02 17.26 1.70
C THR A 239 36.34 18.58 1.38
N PRO A 240 37.03 19.74 1.49
CA PRO A 240 36.36 21.05 1.42
C PRO A 240 35.64 21.24 0.07
N GLY A 241 34.31 21.26 0.12
CA GLY A 241 33.42 21.35 -1.05
C GLY A 241 32.47 20.16 -1.24
N SER A 242 32.71 19.00 -0.61
CA SER A 242 31.84 17.81 -0.78
C SER A 242 30.38 18.07 -0.37
N THR A 243 30.17 18.86 0.69
CA THR A 243 28.83 19.29 1.18
C THR A 243 28.13 20.31 0.28
N SER A 244 28.77 20.77 -0.81
CA SER A 244 28.24 21.75 -1.77
C SER A 244 27.91 21.15 -3.15
N ALA A 245 28.01 19.83 -3.32
CA ALA A 245 27.71 19.16 -4.58
C ALA A 245 26.21 19.30 -4.96
N THR A 246 25.94 19.70 -6.21
CA THR A 246 24.57 19.81 -6.76
C THR A 246 24.19 18.65 -7.67
N SER A 247 25.09 17.69 -7.89
CA SER A 247 24.92 16.46 -8.68
C SER A 247 25.99 15.45 -8.26
N LEU A 248 25.74 14.15 -8.41
CA LEU A 248 26.69 13.10 -8.05
C LEU A 248 27.58 12.69 -9.23
N VAL A 249 28.85 12.36 -8.96
CA VAL A 249 29.69 11.70 -9.98
C VAL A 249 29.28 10.24 -10.15
N SER A 250 29.72 9.61 -11.24
CA SER A 250 29.28 8.26 -11.65
C SER A 250 29.46 7.19 -10.57
N THR A 251 30.52 7.26 -9.78
CA THR A 251 30.84 6.34 -8.66
C THR A 251 29.97 6.59 -7.43
N GLU A 252 29.75 7.85 -7.04
CA GLU A 252 28.86 8.22 -5.92
C GLU A 252 27.41 7.83 -6.22
N ARG A 253 26.96 8.09 -7.46
CA ARG A 253 25.64 7.71 -7.96
C ARG A 253 25.43 6.20 -7.91
N GLU A 254 26.41 5.40 -8.33
CA GLU A 254 26.33 3.93 -8.25
C GLU A 254 26.35 3.44 -6.79
N GLY A 255 27.17 4.07 -5.92
CA GLY A 255 27.15 3.82 -4.48
C GLY A 255 25.80 4.13 -3.82
N LEU A 256 25.14 5.22 -4.23
CA LEU A 256 23.77 5.55 -3.81
C LEU A 256 22.76 4.54 -4.35
N LYS A 257 22.85 4.14 -5.62
CA LYS A 257 21.96 3.11 -6.21
C LYS A 257 22.03 1.81 -5.42
N GLN A 258 23.23 1.34 -5.12
CA GLN A 258 23.45 0.12 -4.33
C GLN A 258 22.92 0.27 -2.89
N LEU A 259 23.15 1.43 -2.26
CA LEU A 259 22.62 1.73 -0.92
C LEU A 259 21.08 1.74 -0.87
N LEU A 260 20.40 2.34 -1.85
CA LEU A 260 18.94 2.42 -1.88
C LEU A 260 18.26 1.07 -2.19
N LEU A 261 18.99 0.12 -2.79
CA LEU A 261 18.55 -1.25 -3.07
C LEU A 261 18.98 -2.27 -2.00
N ASP A 262 19.86 -1.89 -1.06
CA ASP A 262 20.36 -2.75 0.01
C ASP A 262 19.20 -3.27 0.89
N PRO A 263 19.15 -4.60 1.17
CA PRO A 263 18.04 -5.22 1.90
C PRO A 263 17.99 -4.88 3.39
N GLU A 264 18.99 -4.20 3.95
CA GLU A 264 19.04 -3.81 5.36
C GLU A 264 19.34 -2.31 5.51
N ARG A 265 20.41 -1.82 4.86
CA ARG A 265 20.86 -0.42 4.94
C ARG A 265 19.98 0.53 4.13
N GLY A 266 19.29 0.03 3.09
CA GLY A 266 18.36 0.81 2.28
C GLY A 266 17.15 1.30 3.10
N GLU A 267 16.76 0.58 4.16
CA GLU A 267 15.68 1.02 5.05
C GLU A 267 16.07 2.22 5.91
N ASP A 268 17.33 2.26 6.35
CA ASP A 268 17.89 3.39 7.10
C ASP A 268 18.14 4.58 6.14
N ALA A 269 18.60 4.35 4.90
CA ALA A 269 18.80 5.38 3.88
C ALA A 269 17.49 6.03 3.39
N TRP A 270 16.46 5.24 3.07
CA TRP A 270 15.14 5.78 2.74
C TRP A 270 14.47 6.45 3.95
N THR A 271 14.75 6.01 5.18
CA THR A 271 14.32 6.72 6.39
C THR A 271 14.94 8.11 6.48
N GLN A 272 16.24 8.25 6.22
CA GLN A 272 16.95 9.54 6.20
C GLN A 272 16.36 10.53 5.17
N ILE A 273 15.92 10.03 4.01
CA ILE A 273 15.27 10.84 2.95
C ILE A 273 13.82 11.21 3.31
N LEU A 274 13.06 10.30 3.91
CA LEU A 274 11.61 10.44 4.11
C LEU A 274 11.18 11.01 5.48
N LYS A 275 12.08 11.08 6.47
CA LYS A 275 11.76 11.57 7.82
C LYS A 275 11.69 13.10 7.93
N GLN A 276 12.28 13.85 6.99
CA GLN A 276 12.26 15.31 7.01
C GLN A 276 11.01 15.87 6.30
N ASP A 277 10.47 16.99 6.80
CA ASP A 277 9.36 17.72 6.18
C ASP A 277 9.78 18.45 4.90
N GLY A 278 8.81 18.80 4.04
CA GLY A 278 9.04 19.50 2.76
C GLY A 278 9.11 18.60 1.52
N LEU A 279 8.71 17.33 1.62
CA LEU A 279 8.72 16.37 0.51
C LEU A 279 7.36 15.70 0.31
N ARG A 280 6.55 16.25 -0.61
CA ARG A 280 5.25 15.70 -1.02
C ARG A 280 5.43 14.61 -2.06
N THR A 281 4.84 13.43 -1.79
CA THR A 281 4.88 12.28 -2.68
C THR A 281 3.56 11.52 -2.68
N ALA A 282 3.27 10.76 -3.74
CA ALA A 282 2.04 10.00 -3.87
C ALA A 282 2.27 8.61 -4.49
N PHE A 283 1.77 7.56 -3.86
CA PHE A 283 1.62 6.25 -4.48
C PHE A 283 0.26 6.16 -5.16
N ARG A 284 0.25 5.99 -6.48
CA ARG A 284 -0.94 5.59 -7.26
C ARG A 284 -0.99 4.07 -7.32
N ILE A 285 -2.10 3.47 -6.92
CA ILE A 285 -2.32 2.01 -6.87
C ILE A 285 -3.58 1.66 -7.66
N VAL A 286 -3.46 0.74 -8.63
CA VAL A 286 -4.55 0.37 -9.53
C VAL A 286 -4.69 -1.17 -9.60
N PRO A 287 -5.73 -1.78 -9.02
CA PRO A 287 -5.91 -3.23 -9.03
C PRO A 287 -6.11 -3.82 -10.42
N THR A 288 -5.39 -4.89 -10.72
CA THR A 288 -5.58 -5.68 -11.94
C THR A 288 -6.73 -6.70 -11.78
N ARG A 289 -7.22 -6.87 -10.56
CA ARG A 289 -8.33 -7.77 -10.16
C ARG A 289 -9.19 -7.06 -9.12
N ASN A 290 -10.43 -7.51 -8.93
CA ASN A 290 -11.26 -7.02 -7.84
C ASN A 290 -10.62 -7.39 -6.49
N THR A 291 -10.51 -6.43 -5.58
CA THR A 291 -10.04 -6.61 -4.21
C THR A 291 -10.90 -5.78 -3.27
N ASP A 292 -10.51 -5.65 -2.01
CA ASP A 292 -11.24 -4.90 -0.99
C ASP A 292 -10.31 -4.08 -0.10
N PHE A 293 -10.87 -3.07 0.56
CA PHE A 293 -10.09 -2.14 1.38
C PHE A 293 -9.46 -2.83 2.60
N LEU A 294 -10.08 -3.89 3.14
CA LEU A 294 -9.57 -4.64 4.29
C LEU A 294 -8.33 -5.45 3.91
N HIS A 295 -8.36 -6.13 2.77
CA HIS A 295 -7.24 -6.92 2.24
C HIS A 295 -6.01 -6.05 1.97
N LEU A 296 -6.21 -4.88 1.34
CA LEU A 296 -5.16 -3.92 1.08
C LEU A 296 -4.60 -3.32 2.40
N ARG A 297 -5.48 -2.85 3.29
CA ARG A 297 -5.14 -2.35 4.64
C ARG A 297 -4.31 -3.35 5.40
N ASP A 298 -4.75 -4.59 5.51
CA ASP A 298 -4.07 -5.63 6.28
C ASP A 298 -2.71 -5.99 5.65
N GLY A 299 -2.55 -5.79 4.34
CA GLY A 299 -1.27 -5.80 3.65
C GLY A 299 -0.29 -4.75 4.16
N TRP A 300 -0.71 -3.48 4.27
CA TRP A 300 0.12 -2.41 4.82
C TRP A 300 0.35 -2.56 6.32
N VAL A 301 -0.70 -2.84 7.11
CA VAL A 301 -0.60 -3.01 8.58
C VAL A 301 0.43 -4.07 8.95
N ARG A 302 0.43 -5.24 8.29
CA ARG A 302 1.46 -6.27 8.52
C ARG A 302 2.88 -5.75 8.26
N GLY A 303 3.07 -4.98 7.19
CA GLY A 303 4.37 -4.37 6.86
C GLY A 303 4.80 -3.32 7.88
N ILE A 304 3.91 -2.39 8.25
CA ILE A 304 4.16 -1.36 9.26
C ILE A 304 4.53 -2.00 10.60
N THR A 305 3.75 -2.98 11.08
CA THR A 305 4.00 -3.69 12.34
C THR A 305 5.33 -4.45 12.32
N ALA A 306 5.66 -5.16 11.25
CA ALA A 306 6.92 -5.89 11.14
C ALA A 306 8.16 -4.96 11.10
N ARG A 307 8.03 -3.75 10.56
CA ARG A 307 9.09 -2.73 10.58
C ARG A 307 9.25 -2.10 11.95
N ALA A 308 8.15 -1.68 12.57
CA ALA A 308 8.14 -1.18 13.95
C ALA A 308 8.77 -2.18 14.93
N GLN A 309 8.42 -3.47 14.83
CA GLN A 309 9.02 -4.54 15.64
C GLN A 309 10.53 -4.69 15.44
N ARG A 310 11.03 -4.64 14.19
CA ARG A 310 12.49 -4.71 13.92
C ARG A 310 13.24 -3.48 14.42
N ALA A 311 12.67 -2.28 14.26
CA ALA A 311 13.28 -1.06 14.78
C ALA A 311 13.31 -1.05 16.32
N ASN A 312 12.24 -1.53 16.97
CA ASN A 312 12.18 -1.69 18.42
C ASN A 312 13.18 -2.74 18.95
N ALA A 313 13.46 -3.80 18.17
CA ALA A 313 14.54 -4.75 18.47
C ALA A 313 15.93 -4.09 18.33
N LYS A 314 16.24 -3.45 17.18
CA LYS A 314 17.48 -2.69 16.96
C LYS A 314 17.76 -1.71 18.12
N ALA A 315 16.75 -0.94 18.55
CA ALA A 315 16.89 0.05 19.62
C ALA A 315 17.22 -0.59 20.99
N LYS A 316 16.59 -1.72 21.31
CA LYS A 316 16.85 -2.47 22.55
C LYS A 316 18.23 -3.12 22.55
N GLU A 317 18.68 -3.64 21.40
CA GLU A 317 20.01 -4.21 21.21
C GLU A 317 21.12 -3.14 21.32
N ALA A 318 20.84 -1.91 20.88
CA ALA A 318 21.72 -0.75 21.01
C ALA A 318 21.83 -0.17 22.43
N GLY A 319 21.20 -0.78 23.44
CA GLY A 319 21.27 -0.33 24.84
C GLY A 319 20.53 0.98 25.12
N ALA A 320 19.58 1.37 24.28
CA ALA A 320 18.77 2.56 24.54
C ALA A 320 17.71 2.28 25.63
N ASP A 321 17.86 2.91 26.81
CA ASP A 321 16.82 2.96 27.85
C ASP A 321 15.56 3.74 27.40
N ALA A 322 15.66 4.48 26.29
CA ALA A 322 14.51 5.10 25.64
C ALA A 322 13.63 4.04 24.95
N ALA A 323 12.32 4.11 25.19
CA ALA A 323 11.34 3.38 24.39
C ALA A 323 11.53 3.71 22.91
N GLY A 324 11.65 2.68 22.05
CA GLY A 324 11.92 2.87 20.63
C GLY A 324 10.84 3.67 19.90
N GLU A 325 11.19 4.25 18.75
CA GLU A 325 10.39 5.20 17.94
C GLU A 325 8.94 4.75 17.63
N PHE A 326 8.59 3.48 17.86
CA PHE A 326 7.29 2.89 17.58
C PHE A 326 6.73 2.12 18.80
N GLN A 327 6.96 2.63 20.02
CA GLN A 327 6.47 2.03 21.29
C GLN A 327 5.54 2.93 22.11
N ASP A 328 5.42 4.21 21.77
CA ASP A 328 4.50 5.14 22.44
C ASP A 328 3.02 4.95 22.06
N GLU A 329 2.16 5.55 22.88
CA GLU A 329 0.70 5.49 22.73
C GLU A 329 0.20 6.22 21.48
N SER A 330 0.86 7.31 21.04
CA SER A 330 0.44 8.03 19.84
C SER A 330 0.67 7.22 18.57
N PHE A 331 1.75 6.42 18.48
CA PHE A 331 1.92 5.45 17.39
C PHE A 331 0.80 4.39 17.41
N GLY A 332 0.40 3.93 18.60
CA GLY A 332 -0.74 3.02 18.78
C GLY A 332 -2.07 3.63 18.31
N ALA A 333 -2.31 4.90 18.60
CA ALA A 333 -3.47 5.66 18.15
C ALA A 333 -3.48 5.86 16.63
N ALA A 334 -2.37 6.34 16.05
CA ALA A 334 -2.23 6.55 14.61
C ALA A 334 -2.31 5.25 13.79
N MET A 335 -1.82 4.14 14.34
CA MET A 335 -2.02 2.80 13.79
C MET A 335 -3.50 2.38 13.76
N ASN A 336 -4.34 2.89 14.66
CA ASN A 336 -5.79 2.64 14.65
C ASN A 336 -6.55 3.61 13.74
N GLU A 337 -6.10 4.87 13.65
CA GLU A 337 -6.56 5.84 12.64
C GLU A 337 -6.31 5.31 11.22
N PHE A 338 -5.10 4.81 10.93
CA PHE A 338 -4.76 4.18 9.65
C PHE A 338 -5.68 2.99 9.30
N LYS A 339 -6.13 2.22 10.30
CA LYS A 339 -7.07 1.11 10.08
C LYS A 339 -8.49 1.58 9.80
N SER A 340 -8.90 2.76 10.28
CA SER A 340 -10.26 3.28 10.14
C SER A 340 -10.50 3.91 8.76
N LEU A 341 -9.48 4.53 8.15
CA LEU A 341 -9.47 5.03 6.76
C LEU A 341 -10.07 4.02 5.76
N PHE A 342 -9.70 2.75 5.95
CA PHE A 342 -10.06 1.63 5.08
C PHE A 342 -11.19 0.75 5.65
N GLY A 343 -11.86 1.22 6.71
CA GLY A 343 -12.91 0.48 7.43
C GLY A 343 -14.27 1.18 7.51
N GLY A 344 -14.33 2.51 7.39
CA GLY A 344 -15.57 3.29 7.62
C GLY A 344 -16.47 3.55 6.40
N GLY A 345 -15.99 3.32 5.18
CA GLY A 345 -16.69 3.72 3.95
C GLY A 345 -17.87 2.83 3.54
N GLN A 346 -18.88 3.40 2.87
CA GLN A 346 -19.97 2.62 2.26
C GLN A 346 -19.48 1.67 1.15
N ARG A 347 -18.38 2.01 0.46
CA ARG A 347 -17.70 1.12 -0.48
C ARG A 347 -16.73 0.23 0.30
N LYS A 348 -17.00 -1.08 0.35
CA LYS A 348 -16.11 -2.09 0.94
C LYS A 348 -15.04 -2.59 -0.03
N ASN A 349 -15.33 -2.54 -1.33
CA ASN A 349 -14.53 -3.15 -2.38
C ASN A 349 -13.74 -2.11 -3.17
N VAL A 350 -12.60 -2.53 -3.72
CA VAL A 350 -11.79 -1.80 -4.69
C VAL A 350 -11.80 -2.61 -6.00
N PRO A 351 -12.71 -2.30 -6.95
CA PRO A 351 -12.81 -3.02 -8.21
C PRO A 351 -11.58 -2.87 -9.09
N LYS A 352 -11.40 -3.83 -10.01
CA LYS A 352 -10.40 -3.78 -11.09
C LYS A 352 -10.42 -2.41 -11.79
N GLY A 353 -9.25 -1.79 -11.95
CA GLY A 353 -9.09 -0.51 -12.65
C GLY A 353 -9.38 0.75 -11.83
N GLN A 354 -10.08 0.67 -10.70
CA GLN A 354 -10.37 1.84 -9.86
C GLN A 354 -9.12 2.24 -9.08
N THR A 355 -8.77 3.53 -9.10
CA THR A 355 -7.47 4.00 -8.58
C THR A 355 -7.59 4.39 -7.10
N LEU A 356 -6.74 3.82 -6.26
CA LEU A 356 -6.44 4.35 -4.93
C LEU A 356 -5.20 5.24 -5.02
N LEU A 357 -5.17 6.38 -4.34
CA LEU A 357 -3.93 7.10 -4.06
C LEU A 357 -3.67 7.18 -2.56
N LEU A 358 -2.40 7.02 -2.19
CA LEU A 358 -1.86 7.29 -0.88
C LEU A 358 -0.91 8.48 -1.04
N VAL A 359 -1.20 9.61 -0.39
CA VAL A 359 -0.46 10.87 -0.58
C VAL A 359 0.18 11.27 0.76
N ARG A 360 1.52 11.32 0.79
CA ARG A 360 2.30 11.90 1.89
C ARG A 360 2.45 13.39 1.61
N ASN A 361 1.89 14.25 2.47
CA ASN A 361 2.01 15.69 2.31
C ASN A 361 3.36 16.24 2.81
N ALA A 362 3.51 17.57 2.82
CA ALA A 362 4.77 18.21 3.19
C ALA A 362 5.22 17.86 4.62
N ARG A 363 4.28 17.77 5.58
CA ARG A 363 4.52 17.41 6.99
C ARG A 363 4.60 15.90 7.25
N GLY A 364 4.52 15.09 6.19
CA GLY A 364 4.45 13.65 6.30
C GLY A 364 3.10 13.07 6.74
N GLU A 365 2.06 13.88 6.87
CA GLU A 365 0.69 13.38 7.07
C GLU A 365 0.26 12.51 5.86
N LEU A 366 -0.45 11.42 6.11
CA LEU A 366 -0.91 10.48 5.08
C LEU A 366 -2.39 10.72 4.74
N ASN A 367 -2.66 11.29 3.57
CA ASN A 367 -4.00 11.36 3.00
C ASN A 367 -4.30 10.12 2.14
N ALA A 368 -5.46 9.51 2.31
CA ALA A 368 -5.93 8.41 1.45
C ALA A 368 -7.07 8.87 0.55
N LEU A 369 -6.96 8.59 -0.76
CA LEU A 369 -7.91 9.01 -1.81
C LEU A 369 -8.39 7.83 -2.64
N PHE A 370 -9.63 7.90 -3.12
CA PHE A 370 -10.23 6.89 -3.98
C PHE A 370 -10.90 7.50 -5.21
N HIS A 371 -10.50 7.03 -6.39
CA HIS A 371 -10.96 7.47 -7.71
C HIS A 371 -11.73 6.30 -8.36
N PRO A 372 -13.07 6.30 -8.32
CA PRO A 372 -13.87 5.17 -8.81
C PRO A 372 -13.89 5.06 -10.33
N ASP A 373 -13.77 6.18 -11.04
CA ASP A 373 -13.87 6.32 -12.49
C ASP A 373 -13.18 7.65 -12.87
N PRO A 374 -12.30 7.73 -13.89
CA PRO A 374 -11.70 8.97 -14.37
C PRO A 374 -12.66 10.14 -14.64
N ALA A 375 -13.95 9.88 -14.88
CA ALA A 375 -14.99 10.89 -15.06
C ALA A 375 -15.67 11.35 -13.74
N GLN A 376 -15.14 10.96 -12.57
CA GLN A 376 -15.68 11.27 -11.25
C GLN A 376 -14.62 11.97 -10.37
N PRO A 377 -15.02 12.83 -9.42
CA PRO A 377 -14.07 13.46 -8.52
C PRO A 377 -13.33 12.45 -7.62
N LEU A 378 -12.14 12.84 -7.16
CA LEU A 378 -11.36 12.10 -6.17
C LEU A 378 -12.06 12.15 -4.82
N ARG A 379 -12.46 11.00 -4.27
CA ARG A 379 -13.05 10.92 -2.93
C ARG A 379 -11.99 10.85 -1.85
N PHE A 380 -12.10 11.69 -0.83
CA PHE A 380 -11.26 11.62 0.36
C PHE A 380 -11.71 10.48 1.28
N LEU A 381 -10.78 9.63 1.73
CA LEU A 381 -11.04 8.55 2.70
C LEU A 381 -10.64 8.94 4.12
N GLY A 382 -9.86 10.01 4.30
CA GLY A 382 -9.34 10.49 5.58
C GLY A 382 -7.82 10.68 5.58
N ARG A 383 -7.31 11.16 6.72
CA ARG A 383 -5.90 11.45 6.98
C ARG A 383 -5.39 10.63 8.17
N VAL A 384 -4.09 10.37 8.22
CA VAL A 384 -3.35 10.07 9.45
C VAL A 384 -2.28 11.14 9.65
N ALA A 385 -2.24 11.77 10.82
CA ALA A 385 -1.31 12.87 11.07
C ALA A 385 0.13 12.41 11.37
N ASP A 386 0.31 11.18 11.88
CA ASP A 386 1.60 10.64 12.31
C ASP A 386 2.50 10.26 11.11
N GLU A 387 3.63 10.95 10.98
CA GLU A 387 4.60 10.78 9.89
C GLU A 387 5.24 9.38 9.89
N ARG A 388 5.28 8.69 11.03
CA ARG A 388 5.79 7.32 11.16
C ARG A 388 4.93 6.35 10.37
N ILE A 389 3.62 6.56 10.32
CA ILE A 389 2.70 5.72 9.54
C ILE A 389 2.97 5.92 8.04
N SER A 390 3.10 7.16 7.56
CA SER A 390 3.40 7.41 6.13
C SER A 390 4.78 6.87 5.73
N ARG A 391 5.81 7.13 6.55
CA ARG A 391 7.17 6.62 6.38
C ARG A 391 7.21 5.09 6.28
N LEU A 392 6.55 4.39 7.21
CA LEU A 392 6.49 2.92 7.19
C LEU A 392 5.65 2.36 6.04
N VAL A 393 4.59 3.05 5.59
CA VAL A 393 3.85 2.70 4.36
C VAL A 393 4.74 2.85 3.12
N TRP A 394 5.60 3.88 3.04
CA TRP A 394 6.51 4.08 1.91
C TRP A 394 7.61 3.02 1.90
N LEU A 395 8.22 2.74 3.04
CA LEU A 395 9.26 1.71 3.18
C LEU A 395 8.75 0.32 2.77
N ASN A 396 7.45 0.02 2.92
CA ASN A 396 6.83 -1.22 2.41
C ASN A 396 6.92 -1.40 0.89
N TYR A 397 7.27 -0.39 0.12
CA TYR A 397 7.57 -0.47 -1.32
C TYR A 397 9.05 -0.22 -1.64
N LEU A 398 9.70 0.66 -0.88
CA LEU A 398 11.01 1.19 -1.27
C LEU A 398 12.21 0.44 -0.68
N ALA A 399 12.07 -0.23 0.47
CA ALA A 399 13.24 -0.66 1.24
C ALA A 399 13.07 -1.94 2.07
N GLY A 400 14.20 -2.57 2.39
CA GLY A 400 14.27 -3.76 3.24
C GLY A 400 14.13 -5.08 2.45
N LYS A 401 14.51 -6.19 3.10
CA LYS A 401 14.60 -7.55 2.53
C LYS A 401 13.33 -8.09 1.84
N THR A 402 12.16 -7.55 2.13
CA THR A 402 10.88 -7.91 1.49
C THR A 402 10.04 -6.68 1.22
N VAL A 403 9.97 -6.24 -0.04
CA VAL A 403 9.08 -5.14 -0.48
C VAL A 403 7.83 -5.63 -1.20
N SER A 404 6.84 -4.73 -1.29
CA SER A 404 5.53 -5.00 -1.88
C SER A 404 5.55 -5.11 -3.41
N SER A 405 6.58 -4.63 -4.09
CA SER A 405 6.83 -4.84 -5.53
C SER A 405 8.30 -4.53 -5.83
N GLU A 406 9.09 -5.54 -6.20
CA GLU A 406 10.50 -5.37 -6.55
C GLU A 406 10.69 -4.54 -7.82
N GLY A 407 9.82 -4.73 -8.83
CA GLY A 407 9.83 -3.92 -10.05
C GLY A 407 9.60 -2.43 -9.77
N ALA A 408 8.70 -2.11 -8.83
CA ALA A 408 8.46 -0.72 -8.43
C ALA A 408 9.66 -0.14 -7.65
N ARG A 409 10.28 -0.93 -6.77
CA ARG A 409 11.51 -0.53 -6.07
C ARG A 409 12.64 -0.19 -7.06
N GLN A 410 12.91 -1.09 -8.01
CA GLN A 410 13.95 -0.89 -9.02
C GLN A 410 13.66 0.32 -9.90
N SER A 411 12.47 0.41 -10.49
CA SER A 411 12.06 1.53 -11.36
C SER A 411 12.11 2.88 -10.64
N VAL A 412 11.69 2.95 -9.37
CA VAL A 412 11.78 4.18 -8.58
C VAL A 412 13.24 4.56 -8.31
N VAL A 413 14.12 3.62 -7.97
CA VAL A 413 15.55 3.91 -7.79
C VAL A 413 16.19 4.40 -9.10
N ASP A 414 15.86 3.79 -10.24
CA ASP A 414 16.41 4.21 -11.55
C ASP A 414 15.93 5.61 -11.96
N GLY A 415 14.64 5.94 -11.79
CA GLY A 415 14.15 7.31 -12.01
C GLY A 415 14.73 8.33 -11.04
N VAL A 416 15.04 7.90 -9.82
CA VAL A 416 15.75 8.69 -8.80
C VAL A 416 17.23 8.91 -9.17
N MET A 417 17.90 7.96 -9.84
CA MET A 417 19.22 8.20 -10.42
C MET A 417 19.19 9.29 -11.50
N GLY A 418 18.15 9.29 -12.35
CA GLY A 418 17.93 10.32 -13.37
C GLY A 418 17.69 11.75 -12.84
N ILE A 419 17.45 11.91 -11.52
CA ILE A 419 17.41 13.20 -10.83
C ILE A 419 18.83 13.65 -10.45
N VAL A 420 19.61 12.80 -9.77
CA VAL A 420 20.93 13.16 -9.21
C VAL A 420 22.06 13.27 -10.24
N GLU A 421 21.84 12.78 -11.47
CA GLU A 421 22.75 12.93 -12.61
C GLU A 421 22.84 14.38 -13.15
N ARG A 422 21.96 15.29 -12.73
CA ARG A 422 21.85 16.65 -13.28
C ARG A 422 21.96 17.70 -12.18
N PRO A 423 22.48 18.92 -12.43
CA PRO A 423 22.54 19.96 -11.41
C PRO A 423 21.14 20.38 -10.90
N VAL A 424 21.02 20.63 -9.60
CA VAL A 424 19.79 21.12 -8.94
C VAL A 424 19.16 22.27 -9.74
N GLY A 425 17.84 22.17 -9.99
CA GLY A 425 17.07 23.19 -10.69
C GLY A 425 16.98 23.05 -12.22
N THR A 426 17.75 22.15 -12.84
CA THR A 426 17.72 21.91 -14.32
C THR A 426 16.63 20.93 -14.78
N VAL A 427 15.58 20.74 -13.98
CA VAL A 427 14.79 19.52 -13.97
C VAL A 427 13.63 19.51 -14.98
N VAL A 428 13.89 19.03 -16.20
CA VAL A 428 12.88 18.43 -17.07
C VAL A 428 13.05 16.91 -17.01
N LEU A 429 12.23 16.23 -16.21
CA LEU A 429 12.34 14.78 -16.04
C LEU A 429 11.97 14.03 -17.32
N LYS A 430 12.87 13.16 -17.75
CA LYS A 430 12.63 12.13 -18.76
C LYS A 430 12.65 10.80 -18.02
N VAL A 431 11.47 10.22 -17.81
CA VAL A 431 11.34 8.83 -17.34
C VAL A 431 11.95 7.92 -18.40
N VAL A 432 12.71 6.90 -17.97
CA VAL A 432 13.53 5.99 -18.80
C VAL A 432 12.94 4.59 -18.75
#